data_AF-M9YT36-F1
#
_entry.id   AF-M9YT36-F1
#
_cell.length_a   1.000
_cell.length_b   1.000
_cell.length_c   1.000
_cell.angle_alpha   90.00
_cell.angle_beta   90.00
_cell.angle_gamma   90.00
#
_symmetry.space_group_name_H-M   'P 1'
#
loop_
_entity.id
_entity.type
_entity.pdbx_description
1 polymer ?
#
loop_
_entity_poly.entity_id
_entity_poly.type
_entity_poly.pdbx_seq_one_letter_code
_entity_poly.pdbx_strand_id
1 'polypeptide(L)'
;MTIGIAVDRLAQAVTNANFYGNPNVELNARILRARAEGDPCRDFAHGTLDAAFVLPEGTFTLRIRWEAEGQSKVEHGWICREAPHLSGGGIFSDAPILDGDSVPLSADADELVGLAYEFFSCQEIESAITPVLPVRPEGEYAGTSFRPWHGRRKRCGR
;
A
#
# COMPACT_ATOMS: atom_id res chain seq x y z
N MET A 1 20.52 11.21 -25.19
CA MET A 1 20.84 11.30 -23.75
C MET A 1 19.55 11.09 -23.00
N THR A 2 19.38 9.96 -22.33
CA THR A 2 18.23 9.75 -21.45
C THR A 2 18.48 10.59 -20.20
N ILE A 3 17.68 11.63 -19.98
CA ILE A 3 17.74 12.43 -18.77
C ILE A 3 17.06 11.58 -17.70
N GLY A 4 17.84 11.03 -16.76
CA GLY A 4 17.34 10.30 -15.61
C GLY A 4 17.35 11.15 -14.35
N ILE A 5 16.56 10.77 -13.35
CA ILE A 5 16.55 11.41 -12.03
C ILE A 5 17.38 10.58 -11.06
N ALA A 6 18.27 11.21 -10.30
CA ALA A 6 18.98 10.52 -9.21
C ALA A 6 18.00 10.19 -8.08
N VAL A 7 18.13 9.02 -7.47
CA VAL A 7 17.26 8.55 -6.39
C VAL A 7 17.23 9.52 -5.20
N ASP A 8 18.35 10.15 -4.85
CA ASP A 8 18.41 11.18 -3.80
C ASP A 8 17.54 12.40 -4.12
N ARG A 9 17.50 12.83 -5.39
CA ARG A 9 16.64 13.93 -5.82
C ARG A 9 15.17 13.54 -5.77
N LEU A 10 14.86 12.31 -6.17
CA LEU A 10 13.52 11.77 -6.07
C LEU A 10 13.07 11.69 -4.61
N ALA A 11 13.92 11.20 -3.70
CA ALA A 11 13.65 11.15 -2.27
C ALA A 11 13.40 12.55 -1.70
N GLN A 12 14.22 13.53 -2.06
CA GLN A 12 14.02 14.91 -1.64
C GLN A 12 12.69 15.49 -2.17
N ALA A 13 12.32 15.19 -3.41
CA ALA A 13 11.06 15.63 -4.00
C ALA A 13 9.86 14.99 -3.29
N VAL A 14 9.95 13.69 -2.97
CA VAL A 14 8.98 12.93 -2.19
C VAL A 14 8.79 13.53 -0.80
N THR A 15 9.88 13.78 -0.06
CA THR A 15 9.81 14.38 1.28
C THR A 15 9.26 15.80 1.26
N ASN A 16 9.58 16.59 0.24
CA ASN A 16 9.11 17.98 0.12
C ASN A 16 7.66 18.09 -0.34
N ALA A 17 7.16 17.06 -1.02
CA ALA A 17 5.77 17.01 -1.38
C ALA A 17 4.98 16.74 -0.09
N ASN A 18 4.53 17.82 0.56
CA ASN A 18 3.59 17.73 1.67
C ASN A 18 2.24 17.33 1.11
N PHE A 19 1.80 16.09 1.34
CA PHE A 19 0.51 15.57 0.83
C PHE A 19 -0.67 15.91 1.72
N TYR A 20 -0.42 16.25 2.99
CA TYR A 20 -1.48 16.63 3.91
C TYR A 20 -2.15 17.93 3.44
N GLY A 21 -3.26 17.77 2.72
CA GLY A 21 -4.01 18.86 2.13
C GLY A 21 -3.49 19.38 0.77
N ASN A 22 -2.61 18.64 0.07
CA ASN A 22 -2.21 19.01 -1.29
C ASN A 22 -3.20 18.42 -2.32
N PRO A 23 -4.08 19.26 -2.91
CA PRO A 23 -5.13 18.79 -3.80
C PRO A 23 -4.60 18.28 -5.15
N ASN A 24 -3.31 18.49 -5.44
CA ASN A 24 -2.72 18.10 -6.73
C ASN A 24 -2.27 16.65 -6.78
N VAL A 25 -2.59 15.87 -5.75
CA VAL A 25 -2.10 14.51 -5.60
C VAL A 25 -3.31 13.61 -5.51
N GLU A 26 -3.54 12.91 -6.60
CA GLU A 26 -4.62 11.95 -6.69
C GLU A 26 -4.18 10.62 -6.09
N LEU A 27 -4.83 10.25 -4.98
CA LEU A 27 -4.69 8.94 -4.37
C LEU A 27 -5.71 7.98 -5.00
N ASN A 28 -5.24 6.86 -5.54
CA ASN A 28 -6.07 5.86 -6.19
C ASN A 28 -5.91 4.51 -5.49
N ALA A 29 -6.85 4.19 -4.59
CA ALA A 29 -6.91 2.88 -3.94
C ALA A 29 -7.65 1.87 -4.83
N ARG A 30 -7.08 0.68 -5.01
CA ARG A 30 -7.67 -0.40 -5.81
C ARG A 30 -7.66 -1.71 -5.06
N ILE A 31 -8.78 -2.41 -5.08
CA ILE A 31 -8.89 -3.78 -4.56
C ILE A 31 -8.44 -4.75 -5.65
N LEU A 32 -7.51 -5.64 -5.28
CA LEU A 32 -7.10 -6.75 -6.15
C LEU A 32 -7.80 -8.05 -5.75
N ARG A 33 -8.05 -8.22 -4.46
CA ARG A 33 -8.82 -9.34 -3.95
C ARG A 33 -9.52 -8.95 -2.66
N ALA A 34 -10.76 -9.40 -2.52
CA ALA A 34 -11.50 -9.25 -1.27
C ALA A 34 -12.46 -10.41 -1.04
N ARG A 35 -12.85 -10.57 0.22
CA ARG A 35 -13.91 -11.43 0.72
C ARG A 35 -14.55 -10.73 1.91
N ALA A 36 -15.88 -10.57 1.89
CA ALA A 36 -16.66 -9.97 2.95
C ALA A 36 -17.92 -10.83 3.20
N GLU A 37 -17.83 -11.74 4.14
CA GLU A 37 -18.88 -12.67 4.57
C GLU A 37 -19.44 -12.31 5.97
N GLY A 38 -18.85 -11.32 6.65
CA GLY A 38 -19.26 -10.90 8.01
C GLY A 38 -18.56 -11.68 9.11
N ASP A 39 -17.73 -12.67 8.76
CA ASP A 39 -16.85 -13.41 9.66
C ASP A 39 -15.41 -12.84 9.54
N PRO A 40 -14.88 -12.12 10.55
CA PRO A 40 -13.55 -11.54 10.52
C PRO A 40 -12.41 -12.56 10.47
N CYS A 41 -12.65 -13.84 10.75
CA CYS A 41 -11.64 -14.87 10.47
C CYS A 41 -11.53 -15.18 8.96
N ARG A 42 -12.52 -14.76 8.17
CA ARG A 42 -12.63 -15.03 6.72
C ARG A 42 -12.67 -13.76 5.88
N ASP A 43 -12.98 -12.61 6.49
CA ASP A 43 -13.01 -11.31 5.84
C ASP A 43 -11.59 -10.79 5.63
N PHE A 44 -11.23 -10.58 4.37
CA PHE A 44 -9.95 -9.98 4.00
C PHE A 44 -10.12 -9.12 2.76
N ALA A 45 -9.29 -8.10 2.60
CA ALA A 45 -9.08 -7.40 1.35
C ALA A 45 -7.60 -7.05 1.19
N HIS A 46 -7.09 -6.99 -0.03
CA HIS A 46 -5.78 -6.42 -0.30
C HIS A 46 -5.73 -5.81 -1.69
N GLY A 47 -4.80 -4.89 -1.87
CA GLY A 47 -4.81 -4.04 -3.04
C GLY A 47 -3.55 -3.23 -3.23
N THR A 48 -3.68 -2.23 -4.10
CA THR A 48 -2.68 -1.18 -4.32
C THR A 48 -3.24 0.16 -3.91
N LEU A 49 -2.36 1.04 -3.44
CA LEU A 49 -2.63 2.46 -3.34
C LEU A 49 -1.59 3.16 -4.20
N ASP A 50 -2.08 3.86 -5.22
CA ASP A 50 -1.25 4.57 -6.18
C ASP A 50 -1.33 6.08 -5.90
N ALA A 51 -0.20 6.78 -5.94
CA ALA A 51 -0.13 8.24 -5.91
C ALA A 51 0.70 8.72 -7.08
N ALA A 52 0.13 9.58 -7.92
CA ALA A 52 0.83 10.16 -9.05
C ALA A 52 1.29 11.59 -8.74
N PHE A 53 2.51 11.94 -9.16
CA PHE A 53 3.02 13.30 -9.13
C PHE A 53 3.90 13.57 -10.34
N VAL A 54 4.08 14.85 -10.65
CA VAL A 54 4.83 15.32 -11.82
C VAL A 54 6.04 16.11 -11.35
N LEU A 55 7.21 15.74 -11.85
CA LEU A 55 8.46 16.49 -11.71
C LEU A 55 8.91 17.02 -13.07
N PRO A 56 9.84 17.99 -13.13
CA PRO A 56 10.43 18.44 -14.40
C PRO A 56 11.01 17.30 -15.25
N GLU A 57 11.48 16.23 -14.61
CA GLU A 57 12.06 15.05 -15.23
C GLU A 57 11.03 14.08 -15.83
N GLY A 58 9.78 14.09 -15.37
CA GLY A 58 8.76 13.13 -15.82
C GLY A 58 7.58 12.95 -14.86
N THR A 59 6.75 11.96 -15.17
CA THR A 59 5.63 11.56 -14.31
C THR A 59 6.06 10.37 -13.47
N PHE A 60 5.76 10.43 -12.18
CA PHE A 60 6.11 9.40 -11.21
C PHE A 60 4.84 8.89 -10.55
N THR A 61 4.74 7.58 -10.43
CA THR A 61 3.67 6.90 -9.71
C THR A 61 4.28 6.07 -8.60
N LEU A 62 3.98 6.43 -7.36
CA LEU A 62 4.27 5.61 -6.21
C LEU A 62 3.16 4.60 -6.06
N ARG A 63 3.53 3.36 -5.76
CA ARG A 63 2.57 2.31 -5.47
C ARG A 63 3.00 1.61 -4.20
N ILE A 64 2.09 1.55 -3.24
CA ILE A 64 2.22 0.66 -2.09
C ILE A 64 1.20 -0.46 -2.15
N ARG A 65 1.51 -1.53 -1.44
CA ARG A 65 0.59 -2.63 -1.17
C ARG A 65 -0.03 -2.45 0.20
N TRP A 66 -1.32 -2.77 0.28
CA TRP A 66 -2.07 -2.74 1.53
C TRP A 66 -2.90 -4.00 1.69
N GLU A 67 -3.21 -4.32 2.94
CA GLU A 67 -4.14 -5.36 3.34
C GLU A 67 -5.13 -4.83 4.37
N ALA A 68 -6.30 -5.45 4.42
CA ALA A 68 -7.33 -5.16 5.39
C ALA A 68 -7.93 -6.46 5.93
N GLU A 69 -8.09 -6.51 7.25
CA GLU A 69 -8.72 -7.63 7.95
C GLU A 69 -10.05 -7.17 8.55
N GLY A 70 -11.07 -8.04 8.52
CA GLY A 70 -12.33 -7.75 9.21
C GLY A 70 -12.11 -7.66 10.72
N GLN A 71 -12.81 -6.73 11.38
CA GLN A 71 -12.83 -6.65 12.84
C GLN A 71 -13.85 -7.59 13.47
N SER A 72 -13.61 -7.97 14.74
CA SER A 72 -14.49 -8.86 15.53
C SER A 72 -15.97 -8.49 15.42
N LYS A 73 -16.26 -7.19 15.45
CA LYS A 73 -17.60 -6.65 15.25
C LYS A 73 -17.73 -6.00 13.88
N VAL A 74 -18.88 -6.18 13.23
CA VAL A 74 -19.14 -5.66 11.87
C VAL A 74 -19.15 -4.12 11.88
N GLU A 75 -19.69 -3.50 12.94
CA GLU A 75 -19.74 -2.05 13.09
C GLU A 75 -18.36 -1.39 13.23
N HIS A 76 -17.32 -2.16 13.59
CA HIS A 76 -15.96 -1.66 13.61
C HIS A 76 -15.29 -1.74 12.22
N GLY A 77 -15.95 -2.35 11.23
CA GLY A 77 -15.47 -2.36 9.85
C GLY A 77 -14.21 -3.19 9.65
N TRP A 78 -13.19 -2.56 9.08
CA TRP A 78 -11.92 -3.15 8.67
C TRP A 78 -10.75 -2.57 9.46
N ILE A 79 -9.64 -3.30 9.55
CA ILE A 79 -8.34 -2.74 9.97
C ILE A 79 -7.44 -2.76 8.76
N CYS A 80 -7.05 -1.58 8.28
CA CYS A 80 -6.13 -1.42 7.15
C CYS A 80 -4.68 -1.37 7.63
N ARG A 81 -3.77 -1.97 6.86
CA ARG A 81 -2.32 -1.94 7.12
C ARG A 81 -1.55 -1.94 5.81
N GLU A 82 -0.34 -1.43 5.87
CA GLU A 82 0.67 -1.65 4.84
C GLU A 82 1.02 -3.13 4.73
N ALA A 83 1.29 -3.58 3.50
CA ALA A 83 1.65 -4.96 3.20
C ALA A 83 2.94 -5.03 2.35
N PRO A 84 4.10 -4.53 2.83
CA PRO A 84 5.36 -4.50 2.07
C PRO A 84 5.88 -5.88 1.68
N HIS A 85 5.36 -6.93 2.32
CA HIS A 85 5.64 -8.32 1.99
C HIS A 85 4.96 -8.79 0.68
N LEU A 86 4.01 -8.03 0.14
CA LEU A 86 3.36 -8.31 -1.14
C LEU A 86 4.16 -7.67 -2.29
N SER A 87 4.34 -8.42 -3.38
CA SER A 87 5.00 -7.91 -4.57
C SER A 87 4.18 -6.84 -5.29
N GLY A 88 4.89 -5.94 -6.00
CA GLY A 88 4.28 -4.95 -6.87
C GLY A 88 4.09 -3.57 -6.24
N GLY A 89 4.72 -3.30 -5.09
CA GLY A 89 5.01 -1.93 -4.65
C GLY A 89 6.26 -1.37 -5.33
N GLY A 90 6.48 -0.06 -5.25
CA GLY A 90 7.64 0.60 -5.85
C GLY A 90 7.32 1.95 -6.47
N ILE A 91 8.28 2.48 -7.25
CA ILE A 91 8.15 3.75 -7.96
C ILE A 91 8.26 3.53 -9.46
N PHE A 92 7.22 3.92 -10.18
CA PHE A 92 7.11 3.77 -11.62
C PHE A 92 7.26 5.14 -12.29
N SER A 93 8.06 5.21 -13.35
CA SER A 93 8.25 6.45 -14.11
C SER A 93 8.53 6.15 -15.57
N ASP A 94 8.24 7.14 -16.41
CA ASP A 94 8.68 7.20 -17.80
C ASP A 94 10.16 7.60 -17.95
N ALA A 95 10.72 8.28 -16.93
CA ALA A 95 12.14 8.60 -16.83
C ALA A 95 12.88 7.53 -16.01
N PRO A 96 14.12 7.17 -16.38
CA PRO A 96 14.92 6.25 -15.57
C PRO A 96 15.28 6.90 -14.23
N ILE A 97 15.09 6.14 -13.15
CA ILE A 97 15.56 6.50 -11.81
C ILE A 97 16.93 5.87 -11.66
N LEU A 98 17.93 6.68 -11.30
CA LEU A 98 19.33 6.29 -11.26
C LEU A 98 19.81 6.22 -9.82
N ASP A 99 20.61 5.20 -9.49
CA ASP A 99 21.33 5.12 -8.22
C ASP A 99 22.54 6.08 -8.17
N GLY A 100 23.31 6.02 -7.08
CA GLY A 100 24.52 6.82 -6.89
C GLY A 100 25.61 6.60 -7.94
N ASP A 101 25.61 5.44 -8.62
CA ASP A 101 26.56 5.08 -9.67
C ASP A 101 26.00 5.35 -11.08
N SER A 102 24.87 6.06 -11.18
CA SER A 102 24.16 6.35 -12.44
C SER A 102 23.63 5.10 -13.16
N VAL A 103 23.38 4.02 -12.42
CA VAL A 103 22.77 2.80 -12.93
C VAL A 103 21.25 2.88 -12.77
N PRO A 104 20.45 2.56 -13.80
CA PRO A 104 19.00 2.54 -13.68
C PRO A 104 18.51 1.49 -12.68
N LEU A 105 17.71 1.93 -11.72
CA LEU A 105 17.01 1.09 -10.76
C LEU A 105 15.73 0.51 -11.38
N SER A 106 15.43 -0.75 -11.04
CA SER A 106 14.11 -1.32 -11.29
C SER A 106 13.08 -0.69 -10.36
N ALA A 107 11.84 -0.52 -10.81
CA ALA A 107 10.76 0.09 -10.02
C ALA A 107 10.52 -0.62 -8.68
N ASP A 108 10.76 -1.94 -8.63
CA ASP A 108 10.61 -2.82 -7.47
C ASP A 108 11.92 -3.05 -6.69
N ALA A 109 12.97 -2.28 -6.97
CA ALA A 109 14.17 -2.29 -6.15
C ALA A 109 13.85 -1.89 -4.70
N ASP A 110 14.47 -2.57 -3.72
CA ASP A 110 14.18 -2.38 -2.29
C ASP A 110 14.23 -0.91 -1.86
N GLU A 111 15.15 -0.12 -2.43
CA GLU A 111 15.28 1.32 -2.19
C GLU A 111 14.03 2.11 -2.61
N LEU A 112 13.51 1.84 -3.82
CA LEU A 112 12.32 2.51 -4.33
C LEU A 112 11.05 2.01 -3.64
N VAL A 113 11.02 0.74 -3.26
CA VAL A 113 9.94 0.19 -2.43
C VAL A 113 9.92 0.89 -1.08
N GLY A 114 11.05 0.97 -0.38
CA GLY A 114 11.17 1.68 0.89
C GLY A 114 10.70 3.13 0.78
N LEU A 115 11.19 3.85 -0.22
CA LEU A 115 10.81 5.25 -0.46
C LEU A 115 9.31 5.41 -0.76
N ALA A 116 8.70 4.49 -1.50
CA ALA A 116 7.27 4.52 -1.77
C ALA A 116 6.44 4.33 -0.48
N TYR A 117 6.91 3.55 0.49
CA TYR A 117 6.23 3.37 1.78
C TYR A 117 6.43 4.56 2.72
N GLU A 118 7.63 5.14 2.76
CA GLU A 118 7.90 6.35 3.57
C GLU A 118 7.05 7.56 3.15
N PHE A 119 6.57 7.56 1.92
CA PHE A 119 5.72 8.61 1.38
C PHE A 119 4.33 8.71 2.03
N PHE A 120 3.73 7.58 2.40
CA PHE A 120 2.37 7.55 2.89
C PHE A 120 2.33 7.53 4.42
N SER A 121 1.54 8.40 5.03
CA SER A 121 1.19 8.23 6.45
C SER A 121 0.10 7.18 6.62
N CYS A 122 0.08 6.48 7.76
CA CYS A 122 -0.98 5.52 8.09
C CYS A 122 -2.40 6.11 7.94
N GLN A 123 -2.57 7.40 8.25
CA GLN A 123 -3.86 8.08 8.17
C GLN A 123 -4.32 8.31 6.72
N GLU A 124 -3.40 8.65 5.81
CA GLU A 124 -3.70 8.79 4.38
C GLU A 124 -4.06 7.45 3.76
N ILE A 125 -3.31 6.41 4.11
CA ILE A 125 -3.56 5.02 3.70
C ILE A 125 -4.98 4.61 4.10
N GLU A 126 -5.34 4.76 5.38
CA GLU A 126 -6.66 4.38 5.87
C GLU A 126 -7.78 5.22 5.23
N SER A 127 -7.58 6.53 5.10
CA SER A 127 -8.58 7.44 4.50
C SER A 127 -8.81 7.15 3.02
N ALA A 128 -7.78 6.77 2.27
CA ALA A 128 -7.89 6.43 0.85
C ALA A 128 -8.46 5.02 0.62
N ILE A 129 -8.14 4.06 1.50
CA ILE A 129 -8.55 2.65 1.35
C ILE A 129 -9.98 2.42 1.85
N THR A 130 -10.35 2.98 3.00
CA THR A 130 -11.65 2.72 3.64
C THR A 130 -12.85 2.88 2.69
N PRO A 131 -12.91 3.93 1.84
CA PRO A 131 -14.03 4.12 0.89
C PRO A 131 -14.15 3.03 -0.18
N VAL A 132 -13.06 2.33 -0.52
CA VAL A 132 -13.09 1.29 -1.56
C VAL A 132 -13.38 -0.11 -1.00
N LEU A 133 -13.28 -0.30 0.32
CA LEU A 133 -13.51 -1.60 0.96
C LEU A 133 -14.96 -2.06 0.83
N PRO A 134 -15.19 -3.36 0.63
CA PRO A 134 -16.54 -3.89 0.57
C PRO A 134 -17.23 -3.75 1.94
N VAL A 135 -18.53 -3.45 1.90
CA VAL A 135 -19.37 -3.47 3.09
C VAL A 135 -19.42 -4.90 3.62
N ARG A 136 -19.16 -5.06 4.93
CA ARG A 136 -19.26 -6.34 5.60
C ARG A 136 -20.73 -6.60 5.96
N PRO A 137 -21.32 -7.74 5.54
CA PRO A 137 -22.67 -8.06 5.95
C PRO A 137 -22.72 -8.35 7.45
N GLU A 138 -23.87 -8.11 8.08
CA GLU A 138 -24.13 -8.60 9.43
C GLU A 138 -24.15 -10.14 9.39
N GLY A 139 -23.10 -10.75 9.93
CA GLY A 139 -23.03 -12.21 10.04
C GLY A 139 -23.96 -12.72 11.16
N GLU A 140 -24.55 -13.89 10.97
CA GLU A 140 -25.09 -14.70 12.07
C GLU A 140 -23.91 -15.19 12.91
N TYR A 141 -23.46 -14.35 13.83
CA TYR A 141 -22.21 -14.58 14.53
C TYR A 141 -22.36 -15.62 15.65
N ALA A 142 -22.15 -16.89 15.34
CA ALA A 142 -21.93 -17.94 16.34
C ALA A 142 -20.50 -17.79 16.87
N GLY A 143 -20.35 -17.23 18.08
CA GLY A 143 -19.08 -16.87 18.69
C GLY A 143 -17.99 -17.94 18.52
N THR A 144 -16.96 -17.62 17.74
CA THR A 144 -15.70 -18.37 17.73
C THR A 144 -14.54 -17.41 17.94
N SER A 145 -13.55 -17.89 18.69
CA SER A 145 -12.46 -17.09 19.24
C SER A 145 -11.60 -16.49 18.12
N PHE A 146 -11.54 -15.16 18.04
CA PHE A 146 -10.64 -14.41 17.15
C PHE A 146 -9.21 -14.95 17.29
N ARG A 147 -8.65 -15.49 16.20
CA ARG A 147 -7.23 -15.83 16.11
C ARG A 147 -6.63 -15.09 14.92
N PRO A 148 -5.72 -14.12 15.15
CA PRO A 148 -5.01 -13.44 14.09
C PRO A 148 -4.32 -14.43 13.16
N TRP A 149 -4.29 -14.12 11.87
CA TRP A 149 -3.75 -15.00 10.82
C TRP A 149 -2.27 -15.36 11.05
N HIS A 150 -1.53 -14.48 11.73
CA HIS A 150 -0.13 -14.68 12.13
C HIS A 150 0.10 -15.73 13.23
N GLY A 151 -0.95 -16.34 13.77
CA GLY A 151 -0.86 -17.36 14.83
C GLY A 151 -0.59 -18.80 14.35
N ARG A 152 -0.36 -19.05 13.05
CA ARG A 152 -0.16 -20.41 12.53
C ARG A 152 1.22 -20.94 12.91
N ARG A 153 1.36 -21.41 14.16
CA ARG A 153 2.51 -22.21 14.63
C ARG A 153 2.83 -23.28 13.59
N LYS A 154 4.08 -23.28 13.11
CA LYS A 154 4.70 -24.40 12.40
C LYS A 154 4.41 -25.67 13.21
N ARG A 155 3.67 -26.62 12.63
CA ARG A 155 3.71 -28.01 13.10
C ARG A 155 5.14 -28.49 12.85
N CYS A 156 5.97 -28.54 13.89
CA CYS A 156 7.18 -29.34 13.85
C CYS A 156 6.72 -30.79 13.66
N GLY A 157 7.06 -31.36 12.51
CA GLY A 157 6.81 -32.76 12.19
C GLY A 157 7.87 -33.63 12.85
N ARG A 158 7.36 -34.58 13.62
CA ARG A 158 7.93 -35.87 14.08
C ARG A 158 9.31 -35.86 14.74
#